data_AF-M3XU95-F1
#
_entry.id   AF-M3XU95-F1
#
_cell.length_a   1.000
_cell.length_b   1.000
_cell.length_c   1.000
_cell.angle_alpha   90.00
_cell.angle_beta   90.00
_cell.angle_gamma   90.00
#
_symmetry.space_group_name_H-M   'P 1'
#
loop_
_entity.id
_entity.type
_entity.pdbx_description
1 polymer ?
#
loop_
_entity_poly.entity_id
_entity_poly.type
_entity_poly.pdbx_seq_one_letter_code
_entity_poly.pdbx_strand_id
1 'polypeptide(L)'
;MWYKSSGPGDFEEPIAFDGSRMSKEEDSIWFRPTLLQDSGLYACVIRNSTYCMKVSISLTVGENDTGLCYNSKMKYFDKAELSKSKEISCRDIEDFLLPTREPEILWYKECRTKTWRPSIVFKRDTLLIREVREDDIGNYTCELKYGGFVVRRTTELTVTGRRKQS
;
A
#
# COMPACT_ATOMS: atom_id res chain seq x y z
N MET A 1 -7.88 24.21 -2.29
CA MET A 1 -6.81 24.66 -1.35
C MET A 1 -6.46 23.49 -0.46
N TRP A 2 -5.24 23.43 0.05
CA TRP A 2 -4.77 22.35 0.91
C TRP A 2 -4.21 22.91 2.20
N TYR A 3 -4.61 22.31 3.32
CA TYR A 3 -4.13 22.63 4.67
C TYR A 3 -3.65 21.36 5.37
N LYS A 4 -2.74 21.49 6.33
CA LYS A 4 -2.25 20.39 7.16
C LYS A 4 -2.51 20.69 8.63
N SER A 5 -2.92 19.68 9.38
CA SER A 5 -2.89 19.68 10.85
C SER A 5 -2.16 18.44 11.37
N SER A 6 -1.63 18.51 12.60
CA SER A 6 -0.93 17.39 13.23
C SER A 6 -1.89 16.28 13.68
N GLY A 7 -3.12 16.63 14.06
CA GLY A 7 -4.15 15.71 14.47
C GLY A 7 -5.56 16.31 14.49
N PRO A 8 -6.57 15.52 14.89
CA PRO A 8 -7.94 15.99 15.02
C PRO A 8 -8.07 17.07 16.09
N GLY A 9 -8.62 18.23 15.73
CA GLY A 9 -8.81 19.36 16.65
C GLY A 9 -7.64 20.33 16.73
N ASP A 10 -6.50 20.00 16.10
CA ASP A 10 -5.37 20.92 15.97
C ASP A 10 -5.64 22.00 14.90
N PHE A 11 -4.89 23.09 15.00
CA PHE A 11 -4.97 24.17 14.02
C PHE A 11 -4.46 23.72 12.64
N GLU A 12 -5.09 24.25 11.59
CA GLU A 12 -4.75 23.95 10.20
C GLU A 12 -3.92 25.07 9.60
N GLU A 13 -2.75 24.70 9.06
CA GLU A 13 -1.86 25.63 8.38
C GLU A 13 -1.89 25.39 6.87
N PRO A 14 -1.87 26.46 6.05
CA PRO A 14 -1.81 26.32 4.60
C PRO A 14 -0.49 25.66 4.19
N ILE A 15 -0.55 24.74 3.24
CA ILE A 15 0.63 24.00 2.78
C ILE A 15 1.41 24.84 1.76
N ALA A 16 2.70 25.05 2.01
CA ALA A 16 3.64 25.60 1.03
C ALA A 16 4.26 24.46 0.21
N PHE A 17 3.92 24.38 -1.08
CA PHE A 17 4.47 23.38 -2.00
C PHE A 17 5.80 23.86 -2.58
N ASP A 18 6.83 23.01 -2.50
CA ASP A 18 8.16 23.30 -3.06
C ASP A 18 8.25 22.96 -4.57
N GLY A 19 7.28 22.19 -5.10
CA GLY A 19 7.23 21.78 -6.49
C GLY A 19 8.22 20.69 -6.89
N SER A 20 9.03 20.18 -5.95
CA SER A 20 10.03 19.14 -6.17
C SER A 20 9.70 17.87 -5.40
N ARG A 21 9.85 17.90 -4.07
CA ARG A 21 9.54 16.79 -3.18
C ARG A 21 8.05 16.76 -2.84
N MET A 22 7.45 17.92 -2.59
CA MET A 22 6.03 18.07 -2.30
C MET A 22 5.40 19.01 -3.33
N SER A 23 4.77 18.43 -4.33
CA SER A 23 4.10 19.14 -5.42
C SER A 23 2.58 19.00 -5.34
N LYS A 24 1.87 20.05 -5.73
CA LYS A 24 0.43 19.97 -5.99
C LYS A 24 0.25 19.79 -7.49
N GLU A 25 -0.32 18.66 -7.89
CA GLU A 25 -0.60 18.34 -9.29
C GLU A 25 -2.09 18.05 -9.40
N GLU A 26 -2.79 18.86 -10.21
CA GLU A 26 -4.25 18.81 -10.37
C GLU A 26 -5.00 18.88 -9.02
N ASP A 27 -5.68 17.79 -8.65
CA ASP A 27 -6.48 17.62 -7.44
C ASP A 27 -5.73 16.90 -6.32
N SER A 28 -4.45 16.55 -6.52
CA SER A 28 -3.68 15.65 -5.66
C SER A 28 -2.39 16.30 -5.15
N ILE A 29 -1.87 15.78 -4.03
CA ILE A 29 -0.54 16.13 -3.51
C ILE A 29 0.38 14.94 -3.75
N TRP A 30 1.53 15.20 -4.36
CA TRP A 30 2.57 14.21 -4.58
C TRP A 30 3.72 14.39 -3.59
N PHE A 31 4.14 13.28 -3.00
CA PHE A 31 5.30 13.20 -2.10
C PHE A 31 6.38 12.32 -2.73
N ARG A 32 7.55 12.88 -3.02
CA ARG A 32 8.65 12.21 -3.74
C ARG A 32 10.02 12.54 -3.10
N PRO A 33 10.47 11.81 -2.05
CA PRO A 33 9.76 10.81 -1.26
C PRO A 33 8.99 11.42 -0.08
N THR A 34 8.25 10.56 0.63
CA THR A 34 7.64 10.86 1.93
C THR A 34 8.70 10.93 3.04
N LEU A 35 8.43 11.77 4.04
CA LEU A 35 9.22 11.93 5.27
C LEU A 35 8.36 11.64 6.49
N LEU A 36 8.94 11.21 7.62
CA LEU A 36 8.19 10.91 8.85
C LEU A 36 7.35 12.11 9.33
N GLN A 37 7.89 13.32 9.19
CA GLN A 37 7.22 14.57 9.53
C GLN A 37 6.01 14.89 8.62
N ASP A 38 5.85 14.21 7.49
CA ASP A 38 4.69 14.41 6.61
C ASP A 38 3.42 13.79 7.20
N SER A 39 3.50 12.97 8.24
CA SER A 39 2.33 12.44 8.93
C SER A 39 1.42 13.56 9.44
N GLY A 40 0.10 13.37 9.31
CA GLY A 40 -0.91 14.34 9.73
C GLY A 40 -2.20 14.24 8.94
N LEU A 41 -3.10 15.21 9.16
CA LEU A 41 -4.35 15.34 8.43
C LEU A 41 -4.22 16.41 7.35
N TYR A 42 -4.53 16.06 6.12
CA TYR A 42 -4.51 16.94 4.95
C TYR A 42 -5.94 17.30 4.57
N ALA A 43 -6.31 18.55 4.80
CA ALA A 43 -7.63 19.07 4.46
C ALA A 43 -7.65 19.61 3.03
N CYS A 44 -8.46 18.96 2.17
CA CYS A 44 -8.81 19.46 0.85
C CYS A 44 -10.04 20.37 0.97
N VAL A 45 -9.90 21.63 0.55
CA VAL A 45 -10.96 22.64 0.62
C VAL A 45 -11.30 23.15 -0.78
N ILE A 46 -12.55 22.99 -1.18
CA ILE A 46 -13.12 23.54 -2.41
C ILE A 46 -14.09 24.65 -2.00
N ARG A 47 -13.85 25.88 -2.47
CA ARG A 47 -14.62 27.04 -2.03
C ARG A 47 -14.90 27.99 -3.20
N ASN A 48 -16.14 28.49 -3.25
CA ASN A 48 -16.54 29.67 -4.01
C ASN A 48 -17.23 30.69 -3.04
N SER A 49 -17.90 31.72 -3.57
CA SER A 49 -18.52 32.77 -2.75
C SER A 49 -19.66 32.29 -1.84
N THR A 50 -20.41 31.26 -2.23
CA THR A 50 -21.61 30.77 -1.51
C THR A 50 -21.48 29.32 -1.03
N TYR A 51 -20.44 28.61 -1.45
CA TYR A 51 -20.25 27.19 -1.22
C TYR A 51 -18.83 26.92 -0.72
N CYS A 52 -18.73 26.11 0.32
CA CYS A 52 -17.47 25.64 0.87
C CYS A 52 -17.63 24.17 1.27
N MET A 53 -16.82 23.30 0.68
CA MET A 53 -16.71 21.89 1.04
C MET A 53 -15.28 21.62 1.50
N LYS A 54 -15.16 20.83 2.56
CA LYS A 54 -13.89 20.43 3.13
C LYS A 54 -13.94 18.96 3.52
N VAL A 55 -12.87 18.23 3.20
CA VAL A 55 -12.63 16.86 3.65
C VAL A 55 -11.20 16.74 4.16
N SER A 56 -11.01 16.01 5.25
CA SER A 56 -9.69 15.75 5.82
C SER A 56 -9.27 14.31 5.51
N ILE A 57 -8.07 14.15 4.96
CA ILE A 57 -7.47 12.89 4.57
C ILE A 57 -6.32 12.60 5.53
N SER A 58 -6.28 11.40 6.11
CA SER A 58 -5.19 11.01 7.01
C SER A 58 -4.02 10.44 6.24
N LEU A 59 -2.81 10.96 6.49
CA LEU A 59 -1.56 10.41 5.99
C LEU A 59 -0.71 9.97 7.19
N THR A 60 -0.31 8.71 7.20
CA THR A 60 0.60 8.15 8.19
C THR A 60 1.86 7.67 7.49
N VAL A 61 3.01 8.19 7.89
CA VAL A 61 4.33 7.75 7.43
C VAL A 61 5.04 7.09 8.60
N GLY A 62 5.30 5.79 8.47
CA GLY A 62 5.94 4.99 9.51
C GLY A 62 7.21 4.31 9.02
N GLU A 63 8.09 3.99 9.95
CA GLU A 63 9.24 3.13 9.68
C GLU A 63 8.83 1.65 9.72
N ASN A 64 9.63 0.79 9.09
CA ASN A 64 9.43 -0.65 9.21
C ASN A 64 9.73 -1.12 10.64
N ASP A 65 9.07 -2.20 11.05
CA ASP A 65 9.38 -2.84 12.32
C ASP A 65 10.80 -3.43 12.28
N THR A 66 11.47 -3.48 13.44
CA THR A 66 12.86 -3.95 13.55
C THR A 66 13.04 -5.34 12.95
N GLY A 67 13.92 -5.44 11.93
CA GLY A 67 14.23 -6.70 11.26
C GLY A 67 13.18 -7.17 10.24
N LEU A 68 12.14 -6.36 9.99
CA LEU A 68 11.10 -6.62 9.01
C LEU A 68 11.14 -5.60 7.86
N CYS A 69 10.47 -5.95 6.78
CA CYS A 69 10.33 -5.17 5.54
C CYS A 69 8.99 -4.42 5.46
N TYR A 70 8.23 -4.42 6.55
CA TYR A 70 6.92 -3.79 6.70
C TYR A 70 6.73 -3.27 8.12
N ASN A 71 5.70 -2.45 8.32
CA ASN A 71 5.22 -2.02 9.64
C ASN A 71 3.95 -2.82 10.00
N SER A 72 3.90 -3.46 11.16
CA SER A 72 2.77 -4.34 11.53
C SER A 72 1.44 -3.61 11.68
N LYS A 73 1.45 -2.29 11.91
CA LYS A 73 0.25 -1.44 11.95
C LYS A 73 -0.25 -1.04 10.55
N MET A 74 0.55 -1.27 9.49
CA MET A 74 0.28 -0.83 8.12
C MET A 74 0.33 -2.03 7.16
N LYS A 75 -0.64 -2.93 7.29
CA LYS A 75 -0.78 -4.13 6.44
C LYS A 75 -2.21 -4.29 5.95
N TYR A 76 -2.36 -4.94 4.80
CA TYR A 76 -3.65 -5.47 4.36
C TYR A 76 -3.89 -6.83 5.01
N PHE A 77 -5.16 -7.21 5.10
CA PHE A 77 -5.56 -8.49 5.67
C PHE A 77 -6.46 -9.22 4.71
N ASP A 78 -6.06 -10.44 4.36
CA ASP A 78 -6.81 -11.30 3.47
C ASP A 78 -7.12 -12.64 4.14
N LYS A 79 -8.26 -13.20 3.75
CA LYS A 79 -8.68 -14.54 4.12
C LYS A 79 -8.66 -15.44 2.89
N ALA A 80 -8.28 -16.68 3.11
CA ALA A 80 -8.36 -17.75 2.13
C ALA A 80 -8.95 -19.01 2.76
N GLU A 81 -9.47 -19.89 1.92
CA GLU A 81 -10.00 -21.18 2.34
C GLU A 81 -9.09 -22.30 1.86
N LEU A 82 -8.88 -23.32 2.70
CA LEU A 82 -8.11 -24.51 2.33
C LEU A 82 -8.67 -25.16 1.06
N SER A 83 -7.77 -25.63 0.20
CA SER A 83 -8.08 -26.30 -1.07
C SER A 83 -8.82 -25.44 -2.12
N LYS A 84 -9.11 -24.17 -1.83
CA LYS A 84 -9.59 -23.20 -2.84
C LYS A 84 -8.43 -22.42 -3.43
N SER A 85 -8.68 -21.71 -4.53
CA SER A 85 -7.76 -20.73 -5.06
C SER A 85 -7.86 -19.40 -4.31
N LYS A 86 -6.75 -18.67 -4.25
CA LYS A 86 -6.69 -17.31 -3.68
C LYS A 86 -5.77 -16.44 -4.52
N GLU A 87 -6.26 -15.26 -4.87
CA GLU A 87 -5.45 -14.22 -5.49
C GLU A 87 -5.11 -13.15 -4.46
N ILE A 88 -3.83 -12.73 -4.44
CA ILE A 88 -3.30 -11.63 -3.64
C ILE A 88 -2.82 -10.56 -4.61
N SER A 89 -3.43 -9.39 -4.61
CA SER A 89 -3.05 -8.25 -5.44
C SER A 89 -2.08 -7.30 -4.71
N CYS A 90 -1.16 -6.70 -5.46
CA CYS A 90 -0.33 -5.59 -5.01
C CYS A 90 -1.15 -4.29 -5.15
N ARG A 91 -1.85 -3.89 -4.08
CA ARG A 91 -2.86 -2.82 -4.10
C ARG A 91 -2.28 -1.41 -4.08
N ASP A 92 -3.04 -0.44 -4.58
CA ASP A 92 -2.73 1.00 -4.50
C ASP A 92 -1.36 1.31 -5.14
N ILE A 93 -1.20 0.88 -6.40
CA ILE A 93 0.02 1.03 -7.20
C ILE A 93 -0.25 1.60 -8.60
N GLU A 94 -1.49 1.95 -8.92
CA GLU A 94 -1.96 2.36 -10.24
C GLU A 94 -1.15 3.53 -10.80
N ASP A 95 -0.84 4.49 -9.93
CA ASP A 95 -0.03 5.68 -10.23
C ASP A 95 1.45 5.37 -10.57
N PHE A 96 1.92 4.17 -10.21
CA PHE A 96 3.28 3.69 -10.47
C PHE A 96 3.36 2.75 -11.68
N LEU A 97 2.22 2.38 -12.27
CA LEU A 97 2.17 1.50 -13.43
C LEU A 97 2.28 2.30 -14.73
N LEU A 98 3.25 1.94 -15.57
CA LEU A 98 3.38 2.50 -16.91
C LEU A 98 2.59 1.63 -17.91
N PRO A 99 1.72 2.20 -18.78
CA PRO A 99 0.94 1.42 -19.74
C PRO A 99 1.81 0.63 -20.73
N THR A 100 3.00 1.15 -21.02
CA THR A 100 3.93 0.62 -22.03
C THR A 100 4.96 -0.35 -21.46
N ARG A 101 5.01 -0.54 -20.13
CA ARG A 101 6.02 -1.38 -19.47
C ARG A 101 5.37 -2.28 -18.43
N GLU A 102 5.65 -3.58 -18.53
CA GLU A 102 5.23 -4.51 -17.48
C GLU A 102 5.95 -4.18 -16.16
N PRO A 103 5.22 -4.08 -15.04
CA PRO A 103 5.85 -3.78 -13.75
C PRO A 103 6.65 -5.00 -13.29
N GLU A 104 7.93 -4.79 -13.02
CA GLU A 104 8.80 -5.82 -12.43
C GLU A 104 8.51 -5.88 -10.91
N ILE A 105 7.47 -6.62 -10.54
CA ILE A 105 7.06 -6.80 -9.14
C ILE A 105 7.74 -8.04 -8.56
N LEU A 106 8.49 -7.84 -7.48
CA LEU A 106 9.09 -8.92 -6.71
C LEU A 106 8.21 -9.27 -5.52
N TRP A 107 8.01 -10.57 -5.29
CA TRP A 107 7.24 -11.09 -4.17
C TRP A 107 8.15 -11.76 -3.15
N TYR A 108 7.91 -11.44 -1.89
CA TYR A 108 8.57 -11.99 -0.71
C TYR A 108 7.55 -12.66 0.21
N LYS A 109 8.01 -13.67 0.96
CA LYS A 109 7.24 -14.28 2.05
C LYS A 109 8.04 -14.15 3.34
N GLU A 110 7.41 -13.63 4.40
CA GLU A 110 8.09 -13.28 5.66
C GLU A 110 9.35 -12.43 5.45
N CYS A 111 9.26 -11.43 4.57
CA CYS A 111 10.38 -10.53 4.21
C CYS A 111 11.62 -11.21 3.65
N ARG A 112 11.49 -12.44 3.13
CA ARG A 112 12.58 -13.19 2.53
C ARG A 112 12.21 -13.64 1.12
N THR A 113 13.22 -13.71 0.26
CA THR A 113 13.09 -14.35 -1.05
C THR A 113 12.87 -15.85 -0.84
N LYS A 114 11.89 -16.41 -1.54
CA LYS A 114 11.56 -17.84 -1.44
C LYS A 114 11.47 -18.44 -2.83
N THR A 115 11.86 -19.71 -2.94
CA THR A 115 11.52 -20.51 -4.13
C THR A 115 10.03 -20.85 -4.08
N TRP A 116 9.27 -20.25 -4.99
CA TRP A 116 7.84 -20.45 -5.10
C TRP A 116 7.53 -21.81 -5.72
N ARG A 117 6.48 -22.49 -5.23
CA ARG A 117 6.03 -23.75 -5.83
C ARG A 117 5.34 -23.47 -7.17
N PRO A 118 5.35 -24.42 -8.13
CA PRO A 118 4.74 -24.22 -9.45
C PRO A 118 3.23 -23.92 -9.46
N SER A 119 2.51 -24.26 -8.38
CA SER A 119 1.07 -23.94 -8.26
C SER A 119 0.79 -22.50 -7.82
N ILE A 120 1.83 -21.71 -7.54
CA ILE A 120 1.73 -20.25 -7.39
C ILE A 120 2.12 -19.60 -8.72
N VAL A 121 1.21 -18.80 -9.26
CA VAL A 121 1.36 -18.11 -10.55
C VAL A 121 1.44 -16.62 -10.32
N PHE A 122 2.42 -15.97 -10.92
CA PHE A 122 2.55 -14.51 -10.92
C PHE A 122 1.97 -13.95 -12.22
N LYS A 123 1.10 -12.95 -12.10
CA LYS A 123 0.50 -12.29 -13.26
C LYS A 123 0.45 -10.80 -13.01
N ARG A 124 1.28 -10.03 -13.73
CA ARG A 124 1.37 -8.57 -13.62
C ARG A 124 1.59 -8.13 -12.16
N ASP A 125 0.53 -7.71 -11.48
CA ASP A 125 0.48 -7.20 -10.11
C ASP A 125 -0.12 -8.19 -9.10
N THR A 126 -0.43 -9.42 -9.51
CA THR A 126 -1.08 -10.41 -8.66
C THR A 126 -0.28 -11.70 -8.49
N LEU A 127 -0.43 -12.30 -7.31
CA LEU A 127 0.04 -13.63 -6.95
C LEU A 127 -1.18 -14.53 -6.77
N LEU A 128 -1.32 -15.53 -7.65
CA LEU A 128 -2.40 -16.51 -7.61
C LEU A 128 -1.92 -17.83 -7.01
N ILE A 129 -2.49 -18.19 -5.87
CA ILE A 129 -2.36 -19.50 -5.24
C ILE A 129 -3.49 -20.38 -5.78
N ARG A 130 -3.19 -21.37 -6.63
CA ARG A 130 -4.23 -22.24 -7.23
C ARG A 130 -4.93 -23.12 -6.19
N GLU A 131 -4.17 -23.60 -5.22
CA GLU A 131 -4.66 -24.44 -4.13
C GLU A 131 -3.97 -24.03 -2.83
N VAL A 132 -4.75 -23.43 -1.94
CA VAL A 132 -4.30 -22.89 -0.65
C VAL A 132 -4.07 -24.00 0.36
N ARG A 133 -2.95 -23.92 1.07
CA ARG A 133 -2.49 -24.85 2.11
C ARG A 133 -2.27 -24.10 3.42
N GLU A 134 -2.16 -24.81 4.54
CA GLU A 134 -1.82 -24.20 5.84
C GLU A 134 -0.45 -23.49 5.79
N ASP A 135 0.51 -24.06 5.07
CA ASP A 135 1.83 -23.44 4.84
C ASP A 135 1.78 -22.12 4.05
N ASP A 136 0.62 -21.76 3.48
CA ASP A 136 0.42 -20.49 2.81
C ASP A 136 0.08 -19.35 3.77
N ILE A 137 -0.24 -19.63 5.04
CA ILE A 137 -0.39 -18.60 6.07
C ILE A 137 0.88 -17.76 6.15
N GLY A 138 0.73 -16.46 6.37
CA GLY A 138 1.86 -15.55 6.58
C GLY A 138 1.74 -14.21 5.86
N ASN A 139 2.83 -13.45 5.89
CA ASN A 139 2.94 -12.12 5.32
C ASN A 139 3.55 -12.19 3.92
N TYR A 140 2.81 -11.66 2.94
CA TYR A 140 3.22 -11.54 1.55
C TYR A 140 3.54 -10.09 1.26
N THR A 141 4.78 -9.81 0.86
CA THR A 141 5.22 -8.45 0.52
C THR A 141 5.50 -8.37 -0.98
N CYS A 142 4.82 -7.47 -1.68
CA CYS A 142 5.20 -7.10 -3.04
C CYS A 142 6.09 -5.85 -3.01
N GLU A 143 7.05 -5.78 -3.93
CA GLU A 143 7.98 -4.67 -4.10
C GLU A 143 8.03 -4.27 -5.57
N LEU A 144 7.92 -2.98 -5.84
CA LEU A 144 8.07 -2.39 -7.16
C LEU A 144 9.06 -1.21 -7.10
N LYS A 145 9.75 -0.95 -8.20
CA LYS A 145 10.65 0.19 -8.36
C LYS A 145 10.03 1.22 -9.29
N TYR A 146 9.94 2.46 -8.84
CA TYR A 146 9.39 3.56 -9.62
C TYR A 146 10.18 4.85 -9.35
N GLY A 147 10.65 5.53 -10.40
CA GLY A 147 11.35 6.81 -10.27
C GLY A 147 12.60 6.78 -9.37
N GLY A 148 13.28 5.64 -9.26
CA GLY A 148 14.42 5.44 -8.34
C GLY A 148 14.02 5.12 -6.90
N PHE A 149 12.72 5.18 -6.57
CA PHE A 149 12.18 4.80 -5.27
C PHE A 149 11.65 3.36 -5.27
N VAL A 150 11.52 2.80 -4.07
CA VAL A 150 10.97 1.47 -3.84
C VAL A 150 9.63 1.61 -3.15
N VAL A 151 8.58 1.06 -3.74
CA VAL A 151 7.24 1.00 -3.15
C VAL A 151 6.95 -0.44 -2.75
N ARG A 152 6.49 -0.65 -1.51
CA ARG A 152 6.12 -1.97 -0.98
C ARG A 152 4.69 -1.97 -0.48
N ARG A 153 4.03 -3.13 -0.59
CA ARG A 153 2.75 -3.42 0.08
C ARG A 153 2.84 -4.80 0.71
N THR A 154 2.32 -4.93 1.93
CA THR A 154 2.31 -6.21 2.64
C THR A 154 0.88 -6.61 2.99
N THR A 155 0.53 -7.85 2.65
CA THR A 155 -0.75 -8.47 2.95
C THR A 155 -0.51 -9.67 3.85
N GLU A 156 -1.16 -9.69 5.01
CA GLU A 156 -1.22 -10.84 5.89
C GLU A 156 -2.33 -11.78 5.42
N LEU A 157 -1.97 -13.02 5.09
CA LEU A 157 -2.89 -14.06 4.69
C LEU A 157 -3.22 -14.99 5.86
N THR A 158 -4.50 -15.07 6.17
CA THR A 158 -5.06 -16.04 7.10
C THR A 158 -5.84 -17.10 6.34
N VAL A 159 -5.69 -18.36 6.76
CA VAL A 159 -6.34 -19.50 6.09
C VAL A 159 -7.37 -20.12 7.02
N THR A 160 -8.54 -20.43 6.47
CA THR A 160 -9.67 -21.03 7.19
C THR A 160 -10.12 -22.32 6.52
N GLY A 161 -10.72 -23.23 7.29
CA GLY A 161 -11.28 -24.48 6.78
C GLY A 161 -10.88 -25.68 7.61
N ARG A 162 -11.66 -26.77 7.51
CA ARG A 162 -11.31 -28.08 8.08
C ARG A 162 -10.72 -28.94 6.97
N ARG A 163 -9.65 -29.67 7.27
CA ARG A 163 -9.13 -30.74 6.42
C ARG A 163 -10.30 -31.67 6.07
N LYS A 164 -10.59 -31.89 4.79
CA LYS A 164 -11.39 -33.05 4.39
C LYS A 164 -10.53 -34.27 4.74
N GLN A 165 -10.78 -34.89 5.89
CA GLN A 165 -10.26 -36.23 6.16
C GLN A 165 -10.87 -37.14 5.09
N SER A 166 -10.04 -37.64 4.19
CA SER A 166 -10.38 -38.74 3.30
C SER A 166 -10.38 -40.04 4.07
#